data_AF-A0A847T809-F1
#
_entry.id   AF-A0A847T809-F1
#
_cell.length_a   1.000
_cell.length_b   1.000
_cell.length_c   1.000
_cell.angle_alpha   90.00
_cell.angle_beta   90.00
_cell.angle_gamma   90.00
#
_symmetry.space_group_name_H-M   'P 1'
#
loop_
_entity.id
_entity.type
_entity.pdbx_description
1 polymer ?
#
loop_
_entity_poly.entity_id
_entity_poly.type
_entity_poly.pdbx_seq_one_letter_code
_entity_poly.pdbx_strand_id
1 'polypeptide(L)'
;MNIKKVFLRLKNGANITTSYKKSNDVFYSIHLSFNKGLFKIHSYFLEGDDVFNEQNYKDESVAEVQDFNDFIKILTDKFPGIDILAS
;
A
#
# COMPACT_ATOMS: atom_id res chain seq x y z
N MET A 1 -5.32 12.65 -0.18
CA MET A 1 -5.60 11.55 -1.14
C MET A 1 -6.63 11.95 -2.21
N ASN A 2 -6.26 11.84 -3.50
CA ASN A 2 -7.20 12.00 -4.62
C ASN A 2 -7.56 10.63 -5.21
N ILE A 3 -8.69 10.06 -4.76
CA ILE A 3 -9.14 8.69 -5.08
C ILE A 3 -9.28 8.46 -6.59
N LYS A 4 -9.80 9.45 -7.34
CA LYS A 4 -9.97 9.35 -8.80
C LYS A 4 -8.62 9.22 -9.51
N LYS A 5 -7.60 9.97 -9.09
CA LYS A 5 -6.25 9.85 -9.66
C LYS A 5 -5.62 8.48 -9.35
N VAL A 6 -5.79 7.99 -8.13
CA VAL A 6 -5.32 6.65 -7.72
C VAL A 6 -5.96 5.58 -8.60
N PHE A 7 -7.29 5.62 -8.77
CA PHE A 7 -8.00 4.67 -9.64
C PHE A 7 -7.45 4.66 -11.06
N LEU A 8 -7.35 5.84 -11.69
CA LEU A 8 -6.87 5.95 -13.08
C LEU A 8 -5.45 5.43 -13.23
N ARG A 9 -4.56 5.79 -12.29
CA ARG A 9 -3.16 5.37 -12.31
C ARG A 9 -3.04 3.84 -12.22
N LEU A 10 -3.75 3.23 -11.27
CA LEU A 10 -3.77 1.78 -11.10
C LEU A 10 -4.40 1.08 -12.31
N LYS A 11 -5.57 1.53 -12.80
CA LYS A 11 -6.22 0.94 -13.98
C LYS A 11 -5.37 1.04 -15.26
N ASN A 12 -4.50 2.04 -15.35
CA ASN A 12 -3.54 2.18 -16.45
C ASN A 12 -2.28 1.30 -16.26
N GLY A 13 -2.25 0.43 -15.26
CA GLY A 13 -1.14 -0.49 -14.98
C GLY A 13 0.03 0.15 -14.23
N ALA A 14 -0.09 1.40 -13.79
CA ALA A 14 0.96 2.07 -13.03
C ALA A 14 0.84 1.75 -11.53
N ASN A 15 1.85 1.08 -11.00
CA ASN A 15 1.96 0.80 -9.57
C ASN A 15 2.18 2.11 -8.78
N ILE A 16 1.71 2.12 -7.54
CA ILE A 16 1.92 3.22 -6.60
C ILE A 16 2.63 2.65 -5.38
N THR A 17 3.77 3.23 -5.03
CA THR A 17 4.47 2.94 -3.78
C THR A 17 4.40 4.19 -2.91
N THR A 18 4.00 4.04 -1.66
CA THR A 18 4.00 5.12 -0.67
C THR A 18 4.51 4.61 0.67
N SER A 19 4.90 5.53 1.55
CA SER A 19 5.27 5.21 2.92
C SER A 19 4.24 5.75 3.90
N TYR A 20 4.03 5.03 4.99
CA TYR A 20 3.12 5.42 6.06
C TYR A 20 3.81 5.32 7.42
N LYS A 21 3.92 6.46 8.12
CA LYS A 21 4.46 6.52 9.47
C LYS A 21 3.37 6.19 10.48
N LYS A 22 3.45 5.01 11.12
CA LYS A 22 2.48 4.59 12.15
C LYS A 22 2.83 5.14 13.54
N SER A 23 4.12 5.20 13.85
CA SER A 23 4.67 5.72 15.12
C SER A 23 6.10 6.25 14.89
N ASN A 24 6.80 6.69 15.94
CA ASN A 24 8.12 7.31 15.80
C ASN A 24 9.14 6.46 15.03
N ASP A 25 9.07 5.14 15.19
CA ASP A 25 10.08 4.20 14.66
C ASP A 25 9.51 3.21 13.63
N VAL A 26 8.22 3.31 13.30
CA VAL A 26 7.56 2.35 12.40
C VAL A 26 7.09 3.04 11.12
N PHE A 27 7.79 2.72 10.03
CA PHE A 27 7.48 3.16 8.67
C PHE A 27 7.06 1.96 7.82
N TYR A 28 5.80 1.96 7.37
CA TYR A 28 5.32 0.97 6.43
C TYR A 28 5.67 1.38 5.01
N SER A 29 6.16 0.43 4.24
CA SER A 29 6.15 0.44 2.78
C SER A 29 4.81 -0.12 2.31
N ILE A 30 4.11 0.63 1.47
CA ILE A 30 2.80 0.25 0.94
C ILE A 30 2.86 0.29 -0.59
N HIS A 31 2.64 -0.87 -1.20
CA HIS A 31 2.61 -1.08 -2.64
C HIS A 31 1.17 -1.35 -3.08
N LEU A 32 0.69 -0.53 -3.99
CA LEU A 32 -0.63 -0.61 -4.59
C LEU A 32 -0.46 -0.94 -6.07
N SER A 33 -1.19 -1.95 -6.53
CA SER A 33 -1.16 -2.36 -7.93
C SER A 33 -2.53 -2.82 -8.40
N PHE A 34 -2.73 -2.86 -9.72
CA PHE A 34 -3.90 -3.48 -10.34
C PHE A 34 -3.43 -4.45 -11.41
N ASN A 35 -3.68 -5.74 -11.21
CA ASN A 35 -3.30 -6.79 -12.15
C ASN A 35 -4.41 -7.84 -12.23
N LYS A 36 -4.59 -8.47 -13.40
CA LYS A 36 -5.57 -9.56 -13.62
C LYS A 36 -7.00 -9.22 -13.14
N GLY A 37 -7.40 -7.95 -13.19
CA GLY A 37 -8.74 -7.52 -12.74
C GLY A 37 -8.86 -7.25 -11.23
N LEU A 38 -7.78 -7.39 -10.46
CA LEU A 38 -7.75 -7.24 -9.01
C LEU A 38 -6.90 -6.04 -8.58
N PHE A 39 -7.41 -5.25 -7.65
CA PHE A 39 -6.61 -4.30 -6.90
C PHE A 39 -5.90 -5.01 -5.76
N LYS A 40 -4.60 -4.76 -5.63
CA LYS A 40 -3.74 -5.40 -4.65
C LYS A 40 -3.07 -4.36 -3.76
N ILE A 41 -3.14 -4.61 -2.46
CA ILE A 41 -2.40 -3.90 -1.41
C ILE A 41 -1.36 -4.87 -0.88
N HIS A 42 -0.10 -4.47 -0.90
CA HIS A 42 0.98 -5.16 -0.21
C HIS A 42 1.62 -4.16 0.74
N SER A 43 1.75 -4.53 2.01
CA SER A 43 2.29 -3.64 3.04
C SER A 43 3.19 -4.41 3.99
N TYR A 44 4.28 -3.80 4.42
CA TYR A 44 5.19 -4.31 5.45
C TYR A 44 5.94 -3.14 6.09
N PHE A 45 6.56 -3.36 7.25
CA PHE A 45 7.62 -2.47 7.75
C PHE A 45 8.89 -3.27 7.99
N LEU A 46 10.04 -2.59 7.99
CA LEU A 46 11.32 -3.20 8.30
C LEU A 46 11.69 -2.92 9.75
N GLU A 47 12.07 -3.96 10.48
CA GLU A 47 12.66 -3.89 11.80
C GLU A 47 14.13 -4.32 11.69
N GLY A 48 15.04 -3.35 11.76
CA GLY A 48 16.48 -3.53 11.55
C GLY A 48 16.98 -2.94 10.23
N ASP A 49 18.30 -2.96 10.05
CA ASP A 49 18.97 -2.23 8.97
C ASP A 49 19.27 -3.09 7.72
N ASP A 50 19.07 -4.41 7.81
CA ASP A 50 19.37 -5.33 6.71
C ASP A 50 18.13 -5.62 5.86
N VAL A 51 18.07 -5.00 4.67
CA VAL A 51 16.97 -5.17 3.70
C VAL A 51 16.96 -6.53 2.99
N PHE A 52 18.07 -7.28 3.05
CA PHE A 52 18.19 -8.61 2.44
C PHE A 52 17.78 -9.72 3.39
N ASN A 53 17.65 -9.43 4.68
CA ASN A 53 17.17 -10.39 5.66
C ASN A 53 15.63 -10.38 5.69
N GLU A 54 15.02 -11.45 5.17
CA GLU A 54 13.56 -11.63 5.18
C GLU A 54 12.96 -11.56 6.59
N GLN A 55 13.73 -11.90 7.64
CA GLN A 55 13.26 -11.83 9.02
C GLN A 55 13.01 -10.39 9.50
N ASN A 56 13.57 -9.39 8.82
CA ASN A 56 13.37 -7.98 9.16
C ASN A 56 12.04 -7.45 8.64
N TYR A 57 11.38 -8.15 7.71
CA TYR A 57 10.04 -7.79 7.24
C TYR A 57 9.01 -8.18 8.29
N LYS A 58 8.35 -7.18 8.87
CA LYS A 58 7.34 -7.33 9.93
C LYS A 58 5.97 -6.85 9.45
N ASP A 59 4.94 -7.47 10.01
CA ASP A 59 3.53 -7.18 9.70
C ASP A 59 3.25 -7.14 8.19
N GLU A 60 3.92 -8.05 7.47
CA GLU A 60 3.70 -8.22 6.04
C GLU A 60 2.28 -8.71 5.79
N SER A 61 1.61 -8.07 4.85
CA SER A 61 0.21 -8.34 4.57
C SER A 61 -0.09 -8.04 3.12
N VAL A 62 -0.87 -8.94 2.52
CA VAL A 62 -1.35 -8.84 1.15
C VAL A 62 -2.87 -8.93 1.15
N ALA A 63 -3.52 -7.97 0.51
CA ALA A 63 -4.96 -7.97 0.28
C ALA A 63 -5.24 -7.80 -1.22
N GLU A 64 -6.19 -8.56 -1.74
CA GLU A 64 -6.60 -8.52 -3.14
C GLU A 64 -8.13 -8.44 -3.22
N VAL A 65 -8.64 -7.47 -3.97
CA VAL A 65 -10.09 -7.23 -4.12
C VAL A 65 -10.43 -6.75 -5.54
N GLN A 66 -11.62 -7.09 -6.01
CA GLN A 66 -12.09 -6.65 -7.34
C GLN A 66 -12.65 -5.23 -7.31
N ASP A 67 -13.40 -4.90 -6.26
CA ASP A 67 -14.04 -3.60 -6.11
C ASP A 67 -13.07 -2.54 -5.59
N PHE A 68 -13.12 -1.35 -6.20
CA PHE A 68 -12.22 -0.27 -5.85
C PHE A 68 -12.60 0.43 -4.55
N ASN A 69 -13.89 0.45 -4.17
CA ASN A 69 -14.31 1.04 -2.91
C ASN A 69 -13.88 0.15 -1.74
N ASP A 70 -14.00 -1.17 -1.88
CA ASP A 70 -13.47 -2.13 -0.90
C ASP A 70 -11.95 -1.97 -0.74
N PHE A 71 -11.24 -1.79 -1.86
CA PHE A 71 -9.80 -1.52 -1.86
C PHE A 71 -9.46 -0.26 -1.04
N ILE A 72 -10.15 0.86 -1.30
CA ILE A 72 -9.93 2.11 -0.57
C ILE A 72 -10.32 1.96 0.90
N LYS A 73 -11.40 1.25 1.20
CA LYS A 73 -11.83 0.99 2.57
C LYS A 73 -10.76 0.23 3.34
N ILE A 74 -10.27 -0.91 2.83
CA ILE A 74 -9.19 -1.69 3.45
C ILE A 74 -7.96 -0.80 3.67
N LEU A 75 -7.60 0.00 2.67
CA LEU A 75 -6.43 0.87 2.74
C LEU A 75 -6.54 1.94 3.83
N THR A 76 -7.70 2.59 3.93
CA THR A 76 -7.96 3.68 4.89
C THR A 76 -8.25 3.17 6.30
N ASP A 77 -8.85 1.99 6.43
CA ASP A 77 -9.05 1.31 7.72
C ASP A 77 -7.69 0.88 8.31
N LYS A 78 -6.78 0.35 7.47
CA LYS A 78 -5.45 -0.10 7.92
C LYS A 78 -4.46 1.04 8.11
N PHE A 79 -4.52 2.08 7.27
CA PHE A 79 -3.61 3.22 7.27
C PHE A 79 -4.38 4.54 7.31
N PRO A 80 -4.94 4.89 8.48
CA PRO A 80 -5.77 6.09 8.62
C PRO A 80 -4.94 7.35 8.32
N GLY A 81 -5.45 8.20 7.43
CA GLY A 81 -4.76 9.45 7.06
C GLY A 81 -3.63 9.28 6.04
N ILE A 82 -3.49 8.10 5.42
CA ILE A 82 -2.52 7.89 4.34
C ILE A 82 -2.70 8.91 3.21
N ASP A 83 -1.63 9.62 2.85
CA ASP A 83 -1.63 10.49 1.69
C ASP A 83 -0.94 9.82 0.50
N ILE A 84 -1.76 9.50 -0.50
CA ILE A 84 -1.29 8.88 -1.73
C ILE A 84 -1.13 10.00 -2.76
N LEU A 85 0.11 10.48 -2.88
CA LEU A 85 0.49 11.42 -3.93
C LEU A 85 0.67 10.65 -5.24
N ALA A 86 -0.40 10.63 -6.04
CA ALA A 86 -0.27 10.29 -7.45
C ALA A 86 0.34 11.50 -8.17
N SER A 87 1.67 11.61 -8.12
CA SER A 87 2.47 12.48 -8.99
C SER A 87 2.29 12.10 -10.46
#